data_AF-A0A060WWM1-F1
#
_entry.id   AF-A0A060WWM1-F1
#
_cell.length_a   1.000
_cell.length_b   1.000
_cell.length_c   1.000
_cell.angle_alpha   90.00
_cell.angle_beta   90.00
_cell.angle_gamma   90.00
#
_symmetry.space_group_name_H-M   'P 1'
#
loop_
_entity.id
_entity.type
_entity.pdbx_description
1 polymer ?
#
loop_
_entity_poly.entity_id
_entity_poly.type
_entity_poly.pdbx_seq_one_letter_code
_entity_poly.pdbx_strand_id
1 'polypeptide(L)'
;MKSDPDHLAELVKKVNQWLICSRWKKVQWCSLSVIKLRNKMLYRASACIKMQKTVRMWLCRRKHKPRIDGLVKVRNLKNRMDKFNEVIAGLKEGKQEMSMQIQGLDDAINTTMLKIKTTAMTRIDMDHEYQALVTRSEELLTAMQNKKKEEEEKERLKKIQEEMAREKKRREEEEQRRKQDKEDRRLKAEMEQKRKHEEEERKQREKEERKLQAEMDVQLEAEREEAAARQNILEQERRDRELAMRIAQSEAELIPEDTQNDAGLRSNGTSGGPSSPERAT
;
A
#
# COMPACT_ATOMS: atom_id res chain seq x y z
N MET A 1 34.96 127.54 -41.75
CA MET A 1 34.90 126.49 -42.78
C MET A 1 33.70 125.52 -42.65
N LYS A 2 32.65 125.80 -41.87
CA LYS A 2 31.39 125.01 -41.90
C LYS A 2 30.33 125.58 -42.87
N SER A 3 30.66 126.67 -43.56
CA SER A 3 29.77 127.41 -44.46
C SER A 3 30.28 127.41 -45.91
N ASP A 4 31.29 126.60 -46.22
CA ASP A 4 31.83 126.45 -47.57
C ASP A 4 30.80 125.69 -48.43
N PRO A 5 30.36 126.24 -49.58
CA PRO A 5 29.32 125.63 -50.42
C PRO A 5 29.62 124.19 -50.84
N ASP A 6 30.88 123.87 -51.15
CA ASP A 6 31.28 122.51 -51.57
C ASP A 6 31.18 121.51 -50.42
N HIS A 7 31.51 121.93 -49.20
CA HIS A 7 31.35 121.12 -48.00
C HIS A 7 29.87 120.83 -47.68
N LEU A 8 29.00 121.83 -47.86
CA LEU A 8 27.55 121.66 -47.68
C LEU A 8 26.97 120.72 -48.74
N ALA A 9 27.40 120.81 -50.00
CA ALA A 9 26.98 119.92 -51.06
C ALA A 9 27.36 118.44 -50.76
N GLU A 10 28.57 118.22 -50.25
CA GLU A 10 29.03 116.89 -49.85
C GLU A 10 28.25 116.34 -48.64
N LEU A 11 27.91 117.19 -47.67
CA LEU A 11 27.06 116.80 -46.53
C LEU A 11 25.65 116.40 -47.00
N VAL A 12 25.04 117.16 -47.91
CA VAL A 12 23.73 116.84 -48.50
C VAL A 12 23.77 115.50 -49.23
N LYS A 13 24.84 115.19 -49.99
CA LYS A 13 25.03 113.87 -50.62
C LYS A 13 25.06 112.74 -49.60
N LYS A 14 25.82 112.89 -48.50
CA LYS A 14 25.90 111.89 -47.42
C LYS A 14 24.56 111.68 -46.72
N VAL A 15 23.83 112.76 -46.45
CA VAL A 15 22.48 112.69 -45.86
C VAL A 15 21.51 112.00 -46.81
N ASN A 16 21.52 112.34 -48.10
CA ASN A 16 20.68 111.67 -49.11
C ASN A 16 20.98 110.17 -49.20
N GLN A 17 22.26 109.79 -49.22
CA GLN A 17 22.65 108.38 -49.18
C GLN A 17 22.16 107.69 -47.90
N TRP A 18 22.30 108.35 -46.74
CA TRP A 18 21.81 107.83 -45.46
C TRP A 18 20.28 107.67 -45.44
N LEU A 19 19.53 108.60 -46.03
CA LEU A 19 18.08 108.53 -46.15
C LEU A 19 17.65 107.36 -47.04
N ILE A 20 18.34 107.12 -48.16
CA ILE A 20 18.11 105.96 -49.03
C ILE A 20 18.37 104.66 -48.26
N CYS A 21 19.54 104.54 -47.62
CA CYS A 21 19.88 103.38 -46.79
C CYS A 21 18.87 103.17 -45.66
N SER A 22 18.41 104.23 -45.01
CA SER A 22 17.41 104.15 -43.93
C SER A 22 16.04 103.72 -44.43
N ARG A 23 15.63 104.17 -45.63
CA ARG A 23 14.39 103.72 -46.28
C ARG A 23 14.45 102.23 -46.63
N TRP A 24 15.58 101.74 -47.15
CA TRP A 24 15.81 100.31 -47.40
C TRP A 24 15.80 99.49 -46.11
N LYS A 25 16.51 99.93 -45.08
CA LYS A 25 16.46 99.28 -43.76
C LYS A 25 15.03 99.22 -43.22
N LYS A 26 14.26 100.30 -43.33
CA LYS A 26 12.86 100.34 -42.87
C LYS A 26 12.02 99.21 -43.51
N VAL A 27 12.12 99.00 -44.82
CA VAL A 27 11.36 97.93 -45.49
C VAL A 27 11.91 96.54 -45.19
N GLN A 28 13.22 96.38 -45.06
CA GLN A 28 13.86 95.11 -44.66
C GLN A 28 13.42 94.69 -43.25
N TRP A 29 13.48 95.59 -42.26
CA TRP A 29 13.03 95.34 -40.89
C TRP A 29 11.52 95.13 -40.79
N CYS A 30 10.73 95.86 -41.59
CA CYS A 30 9.29 95.64 -41.68
C CYS A 30 8.99 94.21 -42.18
N SER A 31 9.61 93.79 -43.28
CA SER A 31 9.47 92.43 -43.82
C SER A 31 9.85 91.36 -42.80
N LEU A 32 11.00 91.53 -42.13
CA LEU A 32 11.43 90.61 -41.07
C LEU A 32 10.43 90.57 -39.89
N SER A 33 9.85 91.71 -39.51
CA SER A 33 8.87 91.80 -38.43
C SER A 33 7.59 91.04 -38.78
N VAL A 34 7.10 91.17 -40.01
CA VAL A 34 5.94 90.41 -40.51
C VAL A 34 6.22 88.90 -40.50
N ILE A 35 7.41 88.47 -40.96
CA ILE A 35 7.82 87.06 -40.91
C ILE A 35 7.87 86.54 -39.46
N LYS A 36 8.44 87.33 -38.54
CA LYS A 36 8.50 86.96 -37.10
C LYS A 36 7.10 86.83 -36.50
N LEU A 37 6.18 87.74 -36.81
CA LEU A 37 4.79 87.67 -36.34
C LEU A 37 4.07 86.42 -36.86
N ARG A 38 4.19 86.12 -38.17
CA ARG A 38 3.67 84.88 -38.77
C ARG A 38 4.21 83.65 -38.06
N ASN A 39 5.53 83.58 -37.86
CA ASN A 39 6.17 82.45 -37.20
C ASN A 39 5.75 82.34 -35.73
N LYS A 40 5.53 83.45 -35.03
CA LYS A 40 5.05 83.45 -33.65
C LYS A 40 3.63 82.91 -33.55
N MET A 41 2.73 83.26 -34.48
CA MET A 41 1.38 82.68 -34.54
C MET A 41 1.42 81.18 -34.75
N LEU A 42 2.22 80.70 -35.71
CA LEU A 42 2.39 79.26 -35.98
C LEU A 42 3.00 78.51 -34.79
N TYR A 43 3.99 79.10 -34.14
CA TYR A 43 4.59 78.55 -32.92
C TYR A 43 3.55 78.41 -31.81
N ARG A 44 2.74 79.44 -31.56
CA ARG A 44 1.67 79.41 -30.55
C ARG A 44 0.60 78.35 -30.88
N ALA A 45 0.19 78.26 -32.14
CA ALA A 45 -0.74 77.24 -32.59
C ALA A 45 -0.18 75.82 -32.36
N SER A 46 1.08 75.59 -32.71
CA SER A 46 1.75 74.30 -32.50
C SER A 46 1.86 73.92 -31.03
N ALA A 47 2.18 74.88 -30.16
CA ALA A 47 2.21 74.68 -28.71
C ALA A 47 0.81 74.35 -28.16
N CYS A 48 -0.22 75.06 -28.62
CA CYS A 48 -1.61 74.79 -28.27
C CYS A 48 -2.03 73.37 -28.67
N ILE A 49 -1.72 72.93 -29.90
CA ILE A 49 -2.02 71.57 -30.37
C ILE A 49 -1.30 70.51 -29.50
N LYS A 50 -0.04 70.75 -29.11
CA LYS A 50 0.69 69.86 -28.20
C LYS A 50 0.00 69.72 -26.85
N MET A 51 -0.48 70.81 -26.27
CA MET A 51 -1.25 70.77 -25.02
C MET A 51 -2.57 70.03 -25.21
N GLN A 52 -3.33 70.38 -26.25
CA GLN A 52 -4.63 69.78 -26.54
C GLN A 52 -4.54 68.26 -26.74
N LYS A 53 -3.59 67.76 -27.53
CA LYS A 53 -3.45 66.32 -27.76
C LYS A 53 -3.07 65.56 -26.48
N THR A 54 -2.22 66.16 -25.64
CA THR A 54 -1.83 65.57 -24.35
C THR A 54 -3.02 65.48 -23.40
N VAL A 55 -3.83 66.54 -23.31
CA VAL A 55 -5.05 66.53 -22.49
C VAL A 55 -6.06 65.51 -23.02
N ARG A 56 -6.30 65.45 -24.35
CA ARG A 56 -7.18 64.44 -24.96
C ARG A 56 -6.72 63.01 -24.65
N MET A 57 -5.42 62.74 -24.78
CA MET A 57 -4.83 61.44 -24.43
C MET A 57 -5.02 61.11 -22.95
N TRP A 58 -4.72 62.05 -22.05
CA TRP A 58 -4.89 61.86 -20.60
C TRP A 58 -6.35 61.59 -20.22
N LEU A 59 -7.30 62.33 -20.78
CA LEU A 59 -8.73 62.11 -20.55
C LEU A 59 -9.17 60.70 -21.00
N CYS A 60 -8.75 60.28 -22.20
CA CYS A 60 -9.00 58.95 -22.73
C CYS A 60 -8.41 57.86 -21.83
N ARG A 61 -7.13 58.01 -21.45
CA ARG A 61 -6.45 57.08 -20.54
C ARG A 61 -7.15 57.01 -19.20
N ARG A 62 -7.52 58.15 -18.59
CA ARG A 62 -8.22 58.20 -17.31
C ARG A 62 -9.59 57.51 -17.38
N LYS A 63 -10.32 57.67 -18.48
CA LYS A 63 -11.64 57.04 -18.68
C LYS A 63 -11.54 55.53 -18.89
N HIS A 64 -10.58 55.06 -19.67
CA HIS A 64 -10.54 53.65 -20.12
C HIS A 64 -9.52 52.77 -19.41
N LYS A 65 -8.46 53.32 -18.82
CA LYS A 65 -7.42 52.56 -18.12
C LYS A 65 -7.97 51.67 -17.00
N PRO A 66 -8.88 52.14 -16.11
CA PRO A 66 -9.45 51.27 -15.07
C PRO A 66 -10.15 50.03 -15.66
N ARG A 67 -10.81 50.19 -16.81
CA ARG A 67 -11.52 49.12 -17.50
C ARG A 67 -10.56 48.09 -18.10
N ILE A 68 -9.44 48.55 -18.66
CA ILE A 68 -8.37 47.69 -19.19
C ILE A 68 -7.70 46.94 -18.03
N ASP A 69 -7.32 47.64 -16.96
CA ASP A 69 -6.67 47.04 -15.79
C ASP A 69 -7.59 45.99 -15.13
N GLY A 70 -8.89 46.29 -14.97
CA GLY A 70 -9.89 45.35 -14.48
C GLY A 70 -10.04 44.12 -15.39
N LEU A 71 -10.07 44.32 -16.71
CA LEU A 71 -10.15 43.22 -17.68
C LEU A 71 -8.90 42.32 -17.63
N VAL A 72 -7.72 42.89 -17.40
CA VAL A 72 -6.48 42.13 -17.20
C VAL A 72 -6.57 41.29 -15.92
N LYS A 73 -7.09 41.84 -14.80
CA LYS A 73 -7.29 41.07 -13.56
C LYS A 73 -8.21 39.86 -13.76
N VAL A 74 -9.38 40.07 -14.38
CA VAL A 74 -10.35 38.99 -14.63
C VAL A 74 -9.79 37.96 -15.61
N ARG A 75 -9.05 38.38 -16.64
CA ARG A 75 -8.35 37.45 -17.55
C ARG A 75 -7.30 36.62 -16.83
N ASN A 76 -6.55 37.22 -15.90
CA ASN A 76 -5.57 36.46 -15.11
C ASN A 76 -6.25 35.41 -14.23
N LEU A 77 -7.46 35.68 -13.73
CA LEU A 77 -8.25 34.68 -13.01
C LEU A 77 -8.70 33.55 -13.95
N LYS A 78 -9.13 33.88 -15.17
CA LYS A 78 -9.45 32.87 -16.21
C LYS A 78 -8.27 31.93 -16.47
N ASN A 79 -7.07 32.47 -16.66
CA ASN A 79 -5.87 31.67 -16.89
C ASN A 79 -5.50 30.77 -15.70
N ARG A 80 -5.98 31.07 -14.49
CA ARG A 80 -5.78 30.19 -13.33
C ARG A 80 -6.75 29.01 -13.31
N MET A 81 -7.86 29.07 -14.07
CA MET A 81 -8.84 27.97 -14.15
C MET A 81 -8.25 26.68 -14.72
N ASP A 82 -7.23 26.77 -15.57
CA ASP A 82 -6.53 25.58 -16.09
C ASP A 82 -5.95 24.71 -14.96
N LYS A 83 -5.48 25.33 -13.87
CA LYS A 83 -4.99 24.59 -12.68
C LYS A 83 -6.11 23.87 -11.93
N PHE A 84 -7.33 24.41 -11.95
CA PHE A 84 -8.48 23.72 -11.35
C PHE A 84 -8.83 22.47 -12.15
N ASN A 85 -8.74 22.53 -13.48
CA ASN A 85 -8.92 21.36 -14.35
C ASN A 85 -7.88 20.26 -14.08
N GLU A 86 -6.61 20.62 -13.86
CA GLU A 86 -5.57 19.67 -13.47
C GLU A 86 -5.87 18.98 -12.13
N VAL A 87 -6.34 19.74 -11.12
CA VAL A 87 -6.71 19.18 -9.81
C VAL A 87 -7.89 18.21 -9.92
N ILE A 88 -8.90 18.52 -10.74
CA ILE A 88 -10.03 17.61 -10.98
C ILE A 88 -9.58 16.31 -11.64
N ALA A 89 -8.64 16.38 -12.59
CA ALA A 89 -8.18 15.18 -13.29
C ALA A 89 -7.65 14.12 -12.32
N GLY A 90 -7.04 14.54 -11.21
CA GLY A 90 -6.46 13.69 -10.16
C GLY A 90 -7.44 13.15 -9.10
N LEU A 91 -8.69 13.63 -9.02
CA LEU A 91 -9.70 13.05 -8.13
C LEU A 91 -10.16 11.68 -8.66
N LYS A 92 -10.81 10.82 -7.86
CA LYS A 92 -11.52 9.63 -8.36
C LYS A 92 -13.03 9.74 -8.18
N GLU A 93 -13.48 10.27 -7.04
CA GLU A 93 -14.89 10.52 -6.74
C GLU A 93 -15.24 12.01 -6.93
N GLY A 94 -16.49 12.32 -7.28
CA GLY A 94 -16.98 13.71 -7.33
C GLY A 94 -16.50 14.58 -8.51
N LYS A 95 -15.82 14.00 -9.51
CA LYS A 95 -15.33 14.71 -10.71
C LYS A 95 -16.41 15.54 -11.42
N GLN A 96 -17.59 14.95 -11.63
CA GLN A 96 -18.65 15.58 -12.40
C GLN A 96 -19.22 16.81 -11.69
N GLU A 97 -19.52 16.70 -10.40
CA GLU A 97 -19.97 17.82 -9.57
C GLU A 97 -18.94 18.96 -9.57
N MET A 98 -17.68 18.61 -9.36
CA MET A 98 -16.58 19.57 -9.31
C MET A 98 -16.37 20.25 -10.67
N SER A 99 -16.49 19.49 -11.77
CA SER A 99 -16.39 19.99 -13.14
C SER A 99 -17.51 20.97 -13.46
N MET A 100 -18.74 20.69 -13.03
CA MET A 100 -19.85 21.63 -13.17
C MET A 100 -19.60 22.94 -12.40
N GLN A 101 -19.03 22.87 -11.20
CA GLN A 101 -18.70 24.07 -10.43
C GLN A 101 -17.58 24.90 -11.07
N ILE A 102 -16.54 24.26 -11.62
CA ILE A 102 -15.51 24.96 -12.42
C ILE A 102 -16.14 25.62 -13.64
N GLN A 103 -16.96 24.90 -14.40
CA GLN A 103 -17.58 25.43 -15.60
C GLN A 103 -18.45 26.65 -15.27
N GLY A 104 -19.23 26.58 -14.18
CA GLY A 104 -20.03 27.71 -13.70
C GLY A 104 -19.19 28.91 -13.26
N LEU A 105 -17.97 28.68 -12.73
CA LEU A 105 -17.02 29.76 -12.43
C LEU A 105 -16.41 30.35 -13.72
N ASP A 106 -16.07 29.52 -14.72
CA ASP A 106 -15.58 30.00 -16.02
C ASP A 106 -16.62 30.84 -16.75
N ASP A 107 -17.88 30.41 -16.75
CA ASP A 107 -19.00 31.13 -17.35
C ASP A 107 -19.24 32.46 -16.63
N ALA A 108 -19.13 32.49 -15.29
CA ALA A 108 -19.21 33.72 -14.52
C ALA A 108 -18.05 34.68 -14.85
N ILE A 109 -16.82 34.17 -14.98
CA ILE A 109 -15.65 34.95 -15.41
C ILE A 109 -15.88 35.53 -16.81
N ASN A 110 -16.35 34.72 -17.77
CA ASN A 110 -16.65 35.15 -19.14
C ASN A 110 -17.74 36.23 -19.17
N THR A 111 -18.78 36.06 -18.36
CA THR A 111 -19.87 37.02 -18.20
C THR A 111 -19.36 38.35 -17.65
N THR A 112 -18.53 38.34 -16.60
CA THR A 112 -17.92 39.56 -16.05
C THR A 112 -16.97 40.21 -17.06
N MET A 113 -16.20 39.44 -17.81
CA MET A 113 -15.38 39.98 -18.91
C MET A 113 -16.21 40.67 -19.98
N LEU A 114 -17.36 40.10 -20.36
CA LEU A 114 -18.28 40.70 -21.30
C LEU A 114 -18.88 41.99 -20.73
N LYS A 115 -19.36 41.96 -19.48
CA LYS A 115 -19.93 43.10 -18.76
C LYS A 115 -18.96 44.29 -18.72
N ILE A 116 -17.67 44.04 -18.43
CA ILE A 116 -16.61 45.06 -18.43
C ILE A 116 -16.39 45.64 -19.84
N LYS A 117 -16.54 44.85 -20.91
CA LYS A 117 -16.37 45.32 -22.30
C LYS A 117 -17.56 46.13 -22.80
N THR A 118 -18.77 45.70 -22.50
CA THR A 118 -20.02 46.28 -23.05
C THR A 118 -20.56 47.44 -22.23
N THR A 119 -20.36 47.41 -20.91
CA THR A 119 -20.99 48.36 -19.98
C THR A 119 -19.96 49.34 -19.41
N ALA A 120 -20.36 50.59 -19.20
CA ALA A 120 -19.56 51.60 -18.54
C ALA A 120 -19.56 51.38 -17.01
N MET A 121 -18.76 50.43 -16.53
CA MET A 121 -18.63 50.10 -15.10
C MET A 121 -17.64 51.03 -14.39
N THR A 122 -17.90 51.36 -13.12
CA THR A 122 -16.95 52.10 -12.31
C THR A 122 -15.81 51.18 -11.85
N ARG A 123 -14.70 51.79 -11.41
CA ARG A 123 -13.56 51.04 -10.85
C ARG A 123 -13.97 50.19 -9.65
N ILE A 124 -14.84 50.73 -8.78
CA ILE A 124 -15.28 50.06 -7.56
C ILE A 124 -16.14 48.85 -7.92
N ASP A 125 -17.09 49.00 -8.84
CA ASP A 125 -17.93 47.89 -9.29
C ASP A 125 -17.11 46.76 -9.91
N MET A 126 -16.11 47.10 -10.74
CA MET A 126 -15.21 46.11 -11.32
C MET A 126 -14.36 45.39 -10.27
N ASP A 127 -13.87 46.11 -9.26
CA ASP A 127 -13.10 45.51 -8.17
C ASP A 127 -14.02 44.62 -7.29
N HIS A 128 -15.27 45.02 -7.02
CA HIS A 128 -16.26 44.19 -6.30
C HIS A 128 -16.59 42.90 -7.05
N GLU A 129 -16.89 42.98 -8.35
CA GLU A 129 -17.18 41.81 -9.20
C GLU A 129 -15.98 40.86 -9.28
N TYR A 130 -14.77 41.43 -9.36
CA TYR A 130 -13.54 40.65 -9.29
C TYR A 130 -13.38 39.95 -7.93
N GLN A 131 -13.60 40.65 -6.82
CA GLN A 131 -13.51 40.04 -5.48
C GLN A 131 -14.53 38.93 -5.28
N ALA A 132 -15.77 39.11 -5.76
CA ALA A 132 -16.78 38.06 -5.73
C ALA A 132 -16.34 36.79 -6.47
N LEU A 133 -15.69 36.94 -7.65
CA LEU A 133 -15.12 35.82 -8.38
C LEU A 133 -13.93 35.18 -7.65
N VAL A 134 -13.09 35.97 -6.99
CA VAL A 134 -11.96 35.47 -6.19
C VAL A 134 -12.47 34.67 -5.00
N THR A 135 -13.42 35.18 -4.23
CA THR A 135 -14.01 34.46 -3.09
C THR A 135 -14.63 33.14 -3.54
N ARG A 136 -15.41 33.14 -4.63
CA ARG A 136 -15.98 31.91 -5.19
C ARG A 136 -14.89 30.93 -5.65
N SER A 137 -13.79 31.43 -6.20
CA SER A 137 -12.63 30.62 -6.61
C SER A 137 -11.90 30.02 -5.41
N GLU A 138 -11.78 30.76 -4.31
CA GLU A 138 -11.15 30.30 -3.06
C GLU A 138 -12.00 29.22 -2.38
N GLU A 139 -13.31 29.45 -2.26
CA GLU A 139 -14.26 28.47 -1.74
C GLU A 139 -14.20 27.15 -2.53
N LEU A 140 -14.18 27.25 -3.87
CA LEU A 140 -14.05 26.10 -4.76
C LEU A 140 -12.74 25.33 -4.53
N LEU A 141 -11.64 26.05 -4.36
CA LEU A 141 -10.33 25.45 -4.12
C LEU A 141 -10.30 24.73 -2.77
N THR A 142 -10.84 25.34 -1.71
CA THR A 142 -10.94 24.73 -0.39
C THR A 142 -11.82 23.50 -0.42
N ALA A 143 -12.96 23.54 -1.12
CA ALA A 143 -13.84 22.39 -1.28
C ALA A 143 -13.13 21.23 -2.00
N MET A 144 -12.37 21.49 -3.07
CA MET A 144 -11.57 20.47 -3.76
C MET A 144 -10.48 19.88 -2.87
N GLN A 145 -9.76 20.73 -2.12
CA GLN A 145 -8.70 20.26 -1.22
C GLN A 145 -9.26 19.37 -0.11
N ASN A 146 -10.44 19.69 0.43
CA ASN A 146 -11.11 18.87 1.42
C ASN A 146 -11.56 17.53 0.82
N LYS A 147 -12.21 17.54 -0.36
CA LYS A 147 -12.60 16.29 -1.05
C LYS A 147 -11.40 15.40 -1.36
N LYS A 148 -10.27 15.97 -1.78
CA LYS A 148 -9.04 15.20 -2.02
C LYS A 148 -8.54 14.53 -0.73
N LYS A 149 -8.52 15.25 0.39
CA LYS A 149 -8.13 14.69 1.70
C LYS A 149 -9.07 13.57 2.15
N GLU A 150 -10.37 13.76 2.00
CA GLU A 150 -11.37 12.73 2.32
C GLU A 150 -11.15 11.45 1.49
N GLU A 151 -10.82 11.58 0.21
CA GLU A 151 -10.52 10.44 -0.66
C GLU A 151 -9.24 9.70 -0.22
N GLU A 152 -8.18 10.43 0.10
CA GLU A 152 -6.93 9.86 0.62
C GLU A 152 -7.15 9.15 1.98
N GLU A 153 -7.98 9.70 2.87
CA GLU A 153 -8.34 9.07 4.14
C GLU A 153 -9.20 7.82 3.94
N LYS A 154 -10.18 7.85 3.04
CA LYS A 154 -10.98 6.66 2.67
C LYS A 154 -10.10 5.54 2.13
N GLU A 155 -9.10 5.84 1.31
CA GLU A 155 -8.15 4.84 0.82
C GLU A 155 -7.27 4.27 1.93
N ARG A 156 -6.80 5.11 2.86
CA ARG A 156 -6.05 4.64 4.04
C ARG A 156 -6.91 3.73 4.90
N LEU A 157 -8.17 4.09 5.14
CA LEU A 157 -9.12 3.26 5.90
C LEU A 157 -9.39 1.93 5.19
N LYS A 158 -9.57 1.92 3.87
CA LYS A 158 -9.72 0.68 3.09
C LYS A 158 -8.49 -0.23 3.22
N LYS A 159 -7.26 0.33 3.13
CA LYS A 159 -6.02 -0.45 3.32
C LYS A 159 -5.94 -1.06 4.72
N ILE A 160 -6.28 -0.30 5.76
CA ILE A 160 -6.30 -0.80 7.14
C ILE A 160 -7.36 -1.90 7.29
N GLN A 161 -8.56 -1.72 6.74
CA GLN A 161 -9.61 -2.74 6.79
C GLN A 161 -9.20 -4.02 6.07
N GLU A 162 -8.54 -3.92 4.91
CA GLU A 162 -8.00 -5.07 4.19
C GLU A 162 -6.89 -5.79 4.98
N GLU A 163 -5.97 -5.05 5.61
CA GLU A 163 -4.94 -5.64 6.48
C GLU A 163 -5.56 -6.34 7.69
N MET A 164 -6.53 -5.71 8.35
CA MET A 164 -7.27 -6.30 9.47
C MET A 164 -8.04 -7.56 9.05
N ALA A 165 -8.63 -7.57 7.85
CA ALA A 165 -9.32 -8.75 7.32
C ALA A 165 -8.35 -9.90 6.99
N ARG A 166 -7.17 -9.59 6.42
CA ARG A 166 -6.12 -10.60 6.19
C ARG A 166 -5.57 -11.17 7.49
N GLU A 167 -5.34 -10.33 8.50
CA GLU A 167 -4.89 -10.75 9.82
C GLU A 167 -5.96 -11.61 10.52
N LYS A 168 -7.25 -11.22 10.44
CA LYS A 168 -8.35 -12.03 10.96
C LYS A 168 -8.45 -13.39 10.27
N LYS A 169 -8.34 -13.42 8.93
CA LYS A 169 -8.34 -14.67 8.17
C LYS A 169 -7.18 -15.58 8.55
N ARG A 170 -5.96 -15.02 8.73
CA ARG A 170 -4.82 -15.78 9.25
C ARG A 170 -5.08 -16.38 10.62
N ARG A 171 -5.68 -15.63 11.54
CA ARG A 171 -6.03 -16.13 12.88
C ARG A 171 -7.10 -17.22 12.83
N GLU A 172 -8.12 -17.06 12.00
CA GLU A 172 -9.17 -18.07 11.79
C GLU A 172 -8.59 -19.36 11.18
N GLU A 173 -7.70 -19.26 10.19
CA GLU A 173 -6.99 -20.41 9.61
C GLU A 173 -6.07 -21.10 10.63
N GLU A 174 -5.35 -20.34 11.47
CA GLU A 174 -4.52 -20.90 12.55
C GLU A 174 -5.37 -21.58 13.63
N GLU A 175 -6.52 -20.99 13.99
CA GLU A 175 -7.45 -21.58 14.96
C GLU A 175 -8.12 -22.84 14.41
N GLN A 176 -8.50 -22.86 13.13
CA GLN A 176 -9.00 -24.06 12.46
C GLN A 176 -7.94 -25.16 12.44
N ARG A 177 -6.67 -24.83 12.14
CA ARG A 177 -5.55 -25.79 12.24
C ARG A 177 -5.39 -26.33 13.65
N ARG A 178 -5.45 -25.48 14.69
CA ARG A 178 -5.38 -25.94 16.08
C ARG A 178 -6.56 -26.84 16.46
N LYS A 179 -7.75 -26.58 15.94
CA LYS A 179 -8.92 -27.47 16.11
C LYS A 179 -8.70 -28.81 15.42
N GLN A 180 -8.25 -28.80 14.16
CA GLN A 180 -7.91 -30.02 13.42
C GLN A 180 -6.84 -30.83 14.14
N ASP A 181 -5.75 -30.20 14.61
CA ASP A 181 -4.70 -30.88 15.39
C ASP A 181 -5.23 -31.46 16.71
N LYS A 182 -6.18 -30.77 17.38
CA LYS A 182 -6.82 -31.29 18.61
C LYS A 182 -7.75 -32.45 18.32
N GLU A 183 -8.52 -32.40 17.25
CA GLU A 183 -9.38 -33.49 16.79
C GLU A 183 -8.53 -34.69 16.34
N ASP A 184 -7.45 -34.48 15.59
CA ASP A 184 -6.49 -35.53 15.20
C ASP A 184 -5.82 -36.17 16.41
N ARG A 185 -5.45 -35.38 17.43
CA ARG A 185 -4.93 -35.90 18.70
C ARG A 185 -5.98 -36.72 19.45
N ARG A 186 -7.23 -36.27 19.47
CA ARG A 186 -8.36 -37.01 20.06
C ARG A 186 -8.59 -38.33 19.33
N LEU A 187 -8.67 -38.30 18.00
CA LEU A 187 -8.87 -39.48 17.17
C LEU A 187 -7.73 -40.48 17.33
N LYS A 188 -6.47 -40.01 17.42
CA LYS A 188 -5.32 -40.87 17.74
C LYS A 188 -5.42 -41.50 19.12
N ALA A 189 -5.81 -40.74 20.14
CA ALA A 189 -5.99 -41.27 21.49
C ALA A 189 -7.12 -42.31 21.54
N GLU A 190 -8.22 -42.08 20.83
CA GLU A 190 -9.34 -43.01 20.71
C GLU A 190 -8.94 -44.29 19.97
N MET A 191 -8.18 -44.17 18.88
CA MET A 191 -7.61 -45.31 18.15
C MET A 191 -6.60 -46.10 19.01
N GLU A 192 -5.79 -45.43 19.84
CA GLU A 192 -4.87 -46.09 20.77
C GLU A 192 -5.62 -46.80 21.91
N GLN A 193 -6.69 -46.20 22.44
CA GLN A 193 -7.55 -46.86 23.43
C GLN A 193 -8.27 -48.08 22.84
N LYS A 194 -8.75 -47.97 21.59
CA LYS A 194 -9.39 -49.08 20.88
C LYS A 194 -8.41 -50.22 20.63
N ARG A 195 -7.16 -49.91 20.27
CA ARG A 195 -6.07 -50.91 20.15
C ARG A 195 -5.74 -51.56 21.50
N LYS A 196 -5.69 -50.80 22.60
CA LYS A 196 -5.46 -51.37 23.94
C LYS A 196 -6.59 -52.31 24.37
N HIS A 197 -7.84 -51.93 24.13
CA HIS A 197 -8.99 -52.79 24.43
C HIS A 197 -8.99 -54.08 23.59
N GLU A 198 -8.62 -54.00 22.31
CA GLU A 198 -8.50 -55.17 21.43
C GLU A 198 -7.33 -56.08 21.83
N GLU A 199 -6.21 -55.50 22.25
CA GLU A 199 -5.04 -56.23 22.74
C GLU A 199 -5.29 -56.89 24.11
N GLU A 200 -6.04 -56.24 25.01
CA GLU A 200 -6.52 -56.82 26.26
C GLU A 200 -7.52 -57.96 26.04
N GLU A 201 -8.48 -57.81 25.11
CA GLU A 201 -9.39 -58.90 24.72
C GLU A 201 -8.65 -60.10 24.12
N ARG A 202 -7.64 -59.86 23.28
CA ARG A 202 -6.85 -60.93 22.68
C ARG A 202 -6.02 -61.66 23.73
N LYS A 203 -5.43 -60.93 24.68
CA LYS A 203 -4.70 -61.51 25.81
C LYS A 203 -5.61 -62.30 26.76
N GLN A 204 -6.86 -61.87 26.91
CA GLN A 204 -7.85 -62.60 27.70
C GLN A 204 -8.27 -63.90 27.01
N ARG A 205 -8.48 -63.87 25.69
CA ARG A 205 -8.73 -65.07 24.87
C ARG A 205 -7.56 -66.06 24.92
N GLU A 206 -6.33 -65.60 24.75
CA GLU A 206 -5.12 -66.44 24.86
C GLU A 206 -4.96 -67.06 26.27
N LYS A 207 -5.37 -66.35 27.33
CA LYS A 207 -5.36 -66.89 28.70
C LYS A 207 -6.44 -67.93 28.94
N GLU A 208 -7.63 -67.76 28.35
CA GLU A 208 -8.72 -68.73 28.43
C GLU A 208 -8.38 -70.01 27.65
N GLU A 209 -7.80 -69.86 26.46
CA GLU A 209 -7.34 -70.98 25.62
C GLU A 209 -6.19 -71.76 26.29
N ARG A 210 -5.25 -71.06 26.94
CA ARG A 210 -4.16 -71.70 27.71
C ARG A 210 -4.65 -72.42 28.97
N LYS A 211 -5.73 -71.95 29.60
CA LYS A 211 -6.36 -72.65 30.73
C LYS A 211 -7.05 -73.94 30.27
N LEU A 212 -7.77 -73.88 29.15
CA LEU A 212 -8.45 -75.03 28.58
C LEU A 212 -7.46 -76.13 28.14
N GLN A 213 -6.32 -75.73 27.56
CA GLN A 213 -5.26 -76.66 27.17
C GLN A 213 -4.62 -77.35 28.39
N ALA A 214 -4.36 -76.62 29.48
CA ALA A 214 -3.81 -77.19 30.71
C ALA A 214 -4.79 -78.15 31.41
N GLU A 215 -6.10 -77.90 31.32
CA GLU A 215 -7.13 -78.76 31.89
C GLU A 215 -7.26 -80.09 31.12
N MET A 216 -7.05 -80.05 29.80
CA MET A 216 -7.00 -81.25 28.95
C MET A 216 -5.74 -82.11 29.19
N ASP A 217 -4.58 -81.48 29.41
CA ASP A 217 -3.33 -82.21 29.70
C ASP A 217 -3.38 -82.92 31.07
N VAL A 218 -4.03 -82.32 32.07
CA VAL A 218 -4.24 -82.94 33.40
C VAL A 218 -5.19 -84.15 33.33
N GLN A 219 -6.22 -84.12 32.48
CA GLN A 219 -7.10 -85.28 32.25
C GLN A 219 -6.36 -86.45 31.60
N LEU A 220 -5.45 -86.16 30.67
CA LEU A 220 -4.65 -87.19 29.98
C LEU A 220 -3.61 -87.82 30.91
N GLU A 221 -3.04 -87.07 31.85
CA GLU A 221 -2.12 -87.61 32.87
C GLU A 221 -2.85 -88.48 33.90
N ALA A 222 -4.05 -88.10 34.32
CA ALA A 222 -4.88 -88.93 35.21
C ALA A 222 -5.26 -90.29 34.58
N GLU A 223 -5.59 -90.32 33.28
CA GLU A 223 -5.85 -91.58 32.56
C GLU A 223 -4.59 -92.47 32.45
N ARG A 224 -3.40 -91.87 32.31
CA ARG A 224 -2.13 -92.61 32.27
C ARG A 224 -1.76 -93.21 33.63
N GLU A 225 -2.01 -92.49 34.72
CA GLU A 225 -1.80 -93.02 36.07
C GLU A 225 -2.81 -94.14 36.41
N GLU A 226 -4.07 -94.01 36.00
CA GLU A 226 -5.05 -95.10 36.15
C GLU A 226 -4.67 -96.35 35.34
N ALA A 227 -4.14 -96.19 34.13
CA ALA A 227 -3.67 -97.31 33.32
C ALA A 227 -2.46 -98.02 33.93
N ALA A 228 -1.53 -97.27 34.54
CA ALA A 228 -0.37 -97.80 35.25
C ALA A 228 -0.77 -98.54 36.54
N ALA A 229 -1.76 -98.03 37.28
CA ALA A 229 -2.29 -98.70 38.48
C ALA A 229 -2.96 -100.05 38.15
N ARG A 230 -3.71 -100.13 37.04
CA ARG A 230 -4.33 -101.38 36.58
C ARG A 230 -3.30 -102.44 36.15
N GLN A 231 -2.16 -102.04 35.59
CA GLN A 231 -1.08 -102.98 35.26
C GLN A 231 -0.34 -103.50 36.50
N ASN A 232 -0.13 -102.67 37.52
CA ASN A 232 0.52 -103.09 38.77
C ASN A 232 -0.30 -104.13 39.54
N ILE A 233 -1.64 -104.03 39.56
CA ILE A 233 -2.52 -105.00 40.21
C ILE A 233 -2.45 -106.38 39.52
N LEU A 234 -2.41 -106.40 38.18
CA LEU A 234 -2.31 -107.64 37.40
C LEU A 234 -0.94 -108.33 37.55
N GLU A 235 0.14 -107.58 37.72
CA GLU A 235 1.46 -108.17 38.01
C GLU A 235 1.57 -108.73 39.43
N GLN A 236 0.86 -108.15 40.40
CA GLN A 236 0.83 -108.63 41.78
C GLN A 236 0.06 -109.96 41.90
N GLU A 237 -1.05 -110.12 41.17
CA GLU A 237 -1.79 -111.40 41.09
C GLU A 237 -1.02 -112.52 40.34
N ARG A 238 -0.06 -112.16 39.47
CA ARG A 238 0.82 -113.11 38.76
C ARG A 238 1.97 -113.58 39.65
N ARG A 239 2.51 -112.70 40.50
CA ARG A 239 3.57 -113.02 41.48
C ARG A 239 3.04 -113.87 42.65
N ASP A 240 1.80 -113.64 43.09
CA ASP A 240 1.18 -114.44 44.16
C ASP A 240 0.75 -115.86 43.70
N ARG A 241 0.47 -116.07 42.41
CA ARG A 241 0.26 -117.40 41.81
C ARG A 241 1.55 -118.22 41.65
N GLU A 242 2.67 -117.58 41.38
CA GLU A 242 3.98 -118.26 41.28
C GLU A 242 4.57 -118.62 42.64
N LEU A 243 4.32 -117.81 43.68
CA LEU A 243 4.85 -118.03 45.03
C LEU A 243 4.20 -119.25 45.73
N ALA A 244 2.93 -119.55 45.43
CA ALA A 244 2.22 -120.71 45.99
C ALA A 244 2.67 -122.06 45.37
N MET A 245 3.19 -122.07 44.14
CA MET A 245 3.70 -123.28 43.47
C MET A 245 5.16 -123.60 43.81
N ARG A 246 5.93 -122.64 44.36
CA ARG A 246 7.35 -122.83 44.72
C ARG A 246 7.61 -123.29 46.17
N ILE A 247 6.60 -123.35 47.04
CA ILE A 247 6.77 -123.81 48.44
C ILE A 247 6.60 -125.35 48.57
N ALA A 248 6.09 -126.05 47.55
CA ALA A 248 5.77 -127.49 47.61
C ALA A 248 6.81 -128.42 46.95
N GLN A 249 7.93 -127.94 46.42
CA GLN A 249 9.02 -128.78 45.90
C GLN A 249 10.38 -128.20 46.33
N SER A 250 11.07 -129.00 47.15
CA SER A 250 12.26 -128.78 47.99
C SER A 250 13.59 -128.40 47.31
N GLU A 251 14.48 -127.76 48.10
CA GLU A 251 15.96 -127.92 48.21
C GLU A 251 16.84 -128.01 46.94
N ALA A 252 17.80 -127.07 46.78
CA ALA A 252 19.26 -127.32 46.61
C ALA A 252 20.04 -126.12 45.96
N GLU A 253 21.06 -125.67 46.68
CA GLU A 253 22.43 -125.26 46.26
C GLU A 253 22.78 -123.96 45.45
N LEU A 254 23.71 -123.20 46.08
CA LEU A 254 24.90 -122.43 45.61
C LEU A 254 24.75 -121.24 44.60
N ILE A 255 25.06 -119.96 44.95
CA ILE A 255 26.39 -119.24 45.09
C ILE A 255 27.07 -118.93 43.72
N PRO A 256 27.71 -117.75 43.43
CA PRO A 256 27.58 -116.34 43.91
C PRO A 256 27.88 -115.25 42.83
N GLU A 257 28.09 -113.98 43.27
CA GLU A 257 28.95 -112.90 42.69
C GLU A 257 28.57 -112.29 41.32
N ASP A 258 28.93 -111.07 40.91
CA ASP A 258 29.48 -109.80 41.43
C ASP A 258 29.50 -108.88 40.18
N THR A 259 29.26 -107.56 40.19
CA THR A 259 30.25 -106.45 40.24
C THR A 259 29.54 -105.26 39.53
N GLN A 260 29.51 -104.01 40.01
CA GLN A 260 30.56 -103.01 40.27
C GLN A 260 31.25 -102.40 39.03
N ASN A 261 31.15 -101.05 38.97
CA ASN A 261 32.08 -100.09 38.35
C ASN A 261 32.11 -100.06 36.79
N ASP A 262 32.49 -98.98 36.09
CA ASP A 262 33.21 -97.78 36.46
C ASP A 262 33.03 -96.66 35.42
N ALA A 263 33.52 -95.50 35.82
CA ALA A 263 33.80 -94.26 35.13
C ALA A 263 34.41 -94.32 33.71
N GLY A 264 34.04 -93.32 32.92
CA GLY A 264 34.98 -92.30 32.45
C GLY A 264 35.85 -92.62 31.23
N LEU A 265 35.78 -91.72 30.23
CA LEU A 265 36.86 -91.19 29.35
C LEU A 265 36.18 -90.51 28.14
N ARG A 266 35.95 -89.19 28.13
CA ARG A 266 36.86 -88.13 27.65
C ARG A 266 37.63 -88.47 26.35
N SER A 267 37.35 -87.77 25.25
CA SER A 267 38.20 -86.66 24.78
C SER A 267 37.79 -86.07 23.42
N ASN A 268 37.84 -84.72 23.38
CA ASN A 268 38.14 -83.77 22.29
C ASN A 268 37.38 -83.87 20.95
N GLY A 269 36.93 -82.77 20.34
CA GLY A 269 37.22 -81.33 20.39
C GLY A 269 36.61 -80.77 19.08
N THR A 270 36.40 -79.50 18.77
CA THR A 270 36.80 -78.18 19.27
C THR A 270 36.23 -77.20 18.23
N SER A 271 36.14 -75.92 18.61
CA SER A 271 35.94 -74.71 17.78
C SER A 271 34.49 -74.38 17.40
N GLY A 272 33.98 -73.18 17.61
CA GLY A 272 34.55 -71.93 18.13
C GLY A 272 33.41 -70.91 18.15
N GLY A 273 33.35 -70.07 19.19
CA GLY A 273 32.39 -68.96 19.27
C GLY A 273 32.76 -67.80 18.32
N PRO A 274 32.47 -66.54 18.65
CA PRO A 274 31.56 -66.02 19.69
C PRO A 274 30.71 -64.83 19.15
N SER A 275 29.84 -64.24 19.97
CA SER A 275 30.09 -62.91 20.55
C SER A 275 28.84 -62.33 21.20
N SER A 276 29.10 -61.69 22.32
CA SER A 276 28.21 -61.36 23.44
C SER A 276 27.41 -60.08 23.26
N PRO A 277 26.44 -59.85 24.17
CA PRO A 277 25.47 -58.76 24.10
C PRO A 277 25.90 -57.52 24.90
N GLU A 278 25.34 -56.37 24.55
CA GLU A 278 25.38 -55.17 25.37
C GLU A 278 24.11 -55.08 26.23
N ARG A 279 24.31 -55.05 27.55
CA ARG A 279 23.42 -54.36 28.48
C ARG A 279 24.24 -53.91 29.67
N ALA A 280 24.27 -52.60 29.90
CA ALA A 280 24.67 -52.01 31.16
C ALA A 280 23.64 -50.96 31.55
N THR A 281 22.88 -51.29 32.59
CA THR A 281 22.90 -50.54 33.85
C THR A 281 23.42 -51.49 34.91
#